data_AF-A0A1I4WG68-F1
#
_entry.id   AF-A0A1I4WG68-F1
#
_cell.length_a   1.000
_cell.length_b   1.000
_cell.length_c   1.000
_cell.angle_alpha   90.00
_cell.angle_beta   90.00
_cell.angle_gamma   90.00
#
_symmetry.space_group_name_H-M   'P 1'
#
loop_
_entity.id
_entity.type
_entity.pdbx_description
1 polymer ?
#
loop_
_entity_poly.entity_id
_entity_poly.type
_entity_poly.pdbx_seq_one_letter_code
_entity_poly.pdbx_strand_id
1 'polypeptide(L)'
;MTGAPDPHTVEDRHRHRPWPRCPLCWGLALDLGSARTRAWISGRGMVVDVPSAPRRDAGATHPAGPGTPASPGTCVGPGTRVGPGTSVGPPGSAGTLRQLLGPHLPRSTRPLVIVTAPVLDGIAHRTRARAAVDVLRPRGVLTVSSARSIAVAADADLAGPLLVVDIGAQFTEVVLLCEGAVADARRATLGIGDPDGTAAPGQIAETVSSMLTAMVREDHTSLTVDALLRGVLLAGGGALRPEIPHHLTGPLPTPPRVVPSPHTAAVRGAATLLRSAHTHPSSTPSPSLSVGCPRLGRPGGSGRG
;
A
#
# COMPACT_ATOMS: atom_id res chain seq x y z
N MET A 1 -9.84 5.64 67.38
CA MET A 1 -8.73 5.24 66.50
C MET A 1 -9.16 4.01 65.72
N THR A 2 -9.39 4.16 64.42
CA THR A 2 -9.25 3.14 63.37
C THR A 2 -9.56 3.83 62.04
N GLY A 3 -8.51 4.18 61.30
CA GLY A 3 -8.62 4.82 59.99
C GLY A 3 -9.15 3.84 58.95
N ALA A 4 -10.09 4.30 58.13
CA ALA A 4 -10.49 3.60 56.92
C ALA A 4 -9.41 3.81 55.83
N PRO A 5 -9.06 2.76 55.07
CA PRO A 5 -8.03 2.85 54.04
C PRO A 5 -8.56 3.63 52.83
N ASP A 6 -7.71 4.52 52.32
CA ASP A 6 -7.86 5.25 51.07
C ASP A 6 -7.76 4.24 49.90
N PRO A 7 -8.81 4.05 49.07
CA PRO A 7 -8.69 3.19 47.90
C PRO A 7 -7.98 3.97 46.79
N HIS A 8 -6.65 3.85 46.83
CA HIS A 8 -5.72 3.95 45.71
C HIS A 8 -6.37 4.13 44.33
N THR A 9 -6.15 5.33 43.78
CA THR A 9 -5.49 5.51 42.47
C THR A 9 -5.51 4.26 41.58
N VAL A 10 -6.57 4.12 40.80
CA VAL A 10 -6.51 3.29 39.59
C VAL A 10 -5.55 4.01 38.65
N GLU A 11 -4.32 3.50 38.60
CA GLU A 11 -3.31 3.89 37.64
C GLU A 11 -3.89 3.73 36.22
N ASP A 12 -4.18 4.87 35.59
CA ASP A 12 -4.67 5.04 34.22
C ASP A 12 -3.63 4.51 33.21
N ARG A 13 -3.57 3.18 33.06
CA ARG A 13 -2.46 2.49 32.39
C ARG A 13 -2.42 2.57 30.87
N HIS A 14 -3.36 3.23 30.20
CA HIS A 14 -3.29 3.38 28.74
C HIS A 14 -3.79 4.74 28.25
N ARG A 15 -3.20 5.83 28.76
CA ARG A 15 -3.21 7.10 28.01
C ARG A 15 -2.49 6.89 26.68
N HIS A 16 -3.26 6.77 25.60
CA HIS A 16 -2.75 6.78 24.23
C HIS A 16 -1.94 8.06 24.02
N ARG A 17 -0.61 7.97 24.00
CA ARG A 17 0.25 9.12 23.72
C ARG A 17 0.22 9.41 22.21
N PRO A 18 0.20 10.67 21.78
CA PRO A 18 0.38 10.98 20.37
C PRO A 18 1.78 10.55 19.90
N TRP A 19 1.88 10.12 18.65
CA TRP A 19 3.16 9.87 17.98
C TRP A 19 4.07 11.11 18.04
N PRO A 20 5.39 10.95 18.25
CA PRO A 20 6.20 9.73 18.24
C PRO A 20 6.35 9.02 19.60
N ARG A 21 5.63 9.46 20.65
CA ARG A 21 5.86 9.01 22.03
C ARG A 21 5.07 7.77 22.45
N CYS A 22 4.31 7.16 21.55
CA CYS A 22 3.54 5.96 21.83
C CYS A 22 4.21 4.70 21.24
N PRO A 23 4.67 3.76 22.08
CA PRO A 23 5.29 2.52 21.62
C PRO A 23 4.27 1.54 20.99
N LEU A 24 2.97 1.73 21.23
CA LEU A 24 1.87 0.93 20.67
C LEU A 24 1.38 1.43 19.31
N CYS A 25 1.97 2.52 18.81
CA CYS A 25 1.43 3.37 17.76
C CYS A 25 2.23 3.33 16.46
N TRP A 26 3.11 2.34 16.31
CA TRP A 26 3.87 2.21 15.08
C TRP A 26 2.98 1.69 13.94
N GLY A 27 3.33 2.10 12.73
CA GLY A 27 2.63 1.71 11.53
C GLY A 27 3.57 1.13 10.49
N LEU A 28 2.96 0.44 9.53
CA LEU A 28 3.63 -0.23 8.44
C LEU A 28 2.96 0.16 7.13
N ALA A 29 3.72 0.74 6.20
CA ALA A 29 3.27 0.91 4.83
C ALA A 29 3.86 -0.20 3.97
N LEU A 30 3.05 -0.81 3.12
CA LEU A 30 3.41 -1.93 2.25
C LEU A 30 3.07 -1.62 0.80
N ASP A 31 4.02 -1.93 -0.07
CA ASP A 31 3.84 -1.98 -1.51
C ASP A 31 4.17 -3.40 -1.97
N LEU A 32 3.15 -4.13 -2.44
CA LEU A 32 3.22 -5.54 -2.84
C LEU A 32 3.29 -5.64 -4.37
N GLY A 33 4.24 -4.91 -4.96
CA GLY A 33 4.41 -4.82 -6.41
C GLY A 33 4.81 -6.15 -7.06
N SER A 34 4.50 -6.26 -8.35
CA SER A 34 4.77 -7.47 -9.14
C SER A 34 6.25 -7.82 -9.26
N ALA A 35 7.14 -6.82 -9.30
CA ALA A 35 8.59 -7.04 -9.34
C ALA A 35 9.27 -6.88 -7.99
N ARG A 36 8.70 -6.11 -7.05
CA ARG A 36 9.34 -5.82 -5.76
C ARG A 36 8.31 -5.70 -4.64
N THR A 37 8.67 -6.23 -3.49
CA THR A 37 7.94 -6.07 -2.23
C THR A 37 8.69 -5.08 -1.37
N ARG A 38 8.02 -4.01 -0.94
CA ARG A 38 8.61 -2.95 -0.12
C ARG A 38 7.82 -2.73 1.16
N ALA A 39 8.55 -2.39 2.21
CA ALA A 39 7.96 -2.06 3.49
C ALA A 39 8.64 -0.88 4.15
N TRP A 40 7.82 0.00 4.72
CA TRP A 40 8.25 1.17 5.45
C TRP A 40 7.67 1.16 6.85
N ILE A 41 8.52 1.35 7.86
CA ILE A 41 8.09 1.45 9.26
C ILE A 41 8.15 2.91 9.69
N SER A 42 7.06 3.40 10.30
CA SER A 42 6.99 4.76 10.87
C SER A 42 8.19 5.00 11.81
N GLY A 43 8.91 6.10 11.58
CA GLY A 43 10.09 6.47 12.38
C GLY A 43 11.37 5.68 12.10
N ARG A 44 11.34 4.65 11.24
CA ARG A 44 12.54 3.89 10.83
C ARG A 44 12.88 3.99 9.35
N GLY A 45 11.92 4.39 8.52
CA GLY A 45 12.14 4.44 7.09
C GLY A 45 11.82 3.12 6.40
N MET A 46 12.40 2.95 5.21
CA MET A 46 12.31 1.72 4.43
C MET A 46 13.12 0.62 5.12
N VAL A 47 12.47 -0.52 5.42
CA VAL A 47 13.09 -1.66 6.11
C VAL A 47 13.15 -2.91 5.24
N VAL A 48 12.32 -2.98 4.21
CA VAL A 48 12.33 -4.03 3.20
C VAL A 48 12.24 -3.38 1.84
N ASP A 49 13.15 -3.77 0.95
CA ASP A 49 13.03 -3.57 -0.49
C ASP A 49 13.68 -4.77 -1.18
N VAL A 50 12.87 -5.74 -1.57
CA VAL A 50 13.35 -7.01 -2.14
C VAL A 50 12.61 -7.35 -3.44
N PRO A 51 13.26 -8.06 -4.37
CA PRO A 51 12.56 -8.61 -5.53
C PRO A 51 11.40 -9.55 -5.13
N SER A 52 10.27 -9.41 -5.80
CA SER A 52 9.14 -10.33 -5.76
C SER A 52 9.39 -11.45 -6.78
N ALA A 53 9.18 -12.71 -6.42
CA ALA A 53 9.14 -13.77 -7.43
C ALA A 53 7.96 -13.54 -8.39
N PRO A 54 8.12 -13.85 -9.70
CA PRO A 54 7.03 -13.73 -10.66
C PRO A 54 5.82 -14.53 -10.21
N ARG A 55 4.63 -13.92 -10.32
CA ARG A 55 3.36 -14.57 -9.99
C ARG A 55 3.11 -15.69 -11.02
N ARG A 56 3.16 -16.95 -10.58
CA ARG A 56 2.66 -18.08 -11.39
C ARG A 56 1.13 -18.11 -11.29
N ASP A 57 0.43 -18.01 -12.41
CA ASP A 57 -1.01 -18.19 -12.46
C ASP A 57 -1.38 -19.65 -12.15
N ALA A 58 -2.29 -19.86 -11.21
CA ALA A 58 -2.72 -21.19 -10.73
C ALA A 58 -3.63 -21.95 -11.72
N GLY A 59 -3.67 -21.55 -13.00
CA GLY A 59 -4.58 -22.11 -14.01
C GLY A 59 -3.93 -22.56 -15.32
N ALA A 60 -2.63 -22.32 -15.52
CA ALA A 60 -1.92 -22.85 -16.67
C ALA A 60 -1.22 -24.17 -16.29
N THR A 61 -1.94 -25.29 -16.42
CA THR A 61 -1.28 -26.59 -16.59
C THR A 61 -0.64 -26.61 -17.97
N HIS A 62 0.53 -25.98 -18.09
CA HIS A 62 1.43 -26.29 -19.20
C HIS A 62 2.41 -27.37 -18.75
N PRO A 63 2.52 -28.49 -19.47
CA PRO A 63 3.51 -29.51 -19.17
C PRO A 63 4.88 -28.85 -19.28
N ALA A 64 5.73 -29.07 -18.29
CA ALA A 64 7.11 -28.59 -18.29
C ALA A 64 7.82 -29.10 -19.55
N GLY A 65 8.06 -28.22 -20.52
CA GLY A 65 8.98 -28.46 -21.62
C GLY A 65 10.41 -28.50 -21.10
N PRO A 66 11.29 -29.35 -21.65
CA PRO A 66 12.66 -29.48 -21.18
C PRO A 66 13.50 -28.29 -21.64
N GLY A 67 14.19 -27.65 -20.70
CA GLY A 67 15.47 -26.97 -20.95
C GLY A 67 15.40 -25.51 -21.39
N THR A 68 15.16 -24.61 -20.46
CA THR A 68 15.92 -23.34 -20.41
C THR A 68 16.13 -22.97 -18.95
N PRO A 69 17.36 -22.85 -18.44
CA PRO A 69 17.57 -22.51 -17.04
C PRO A 69 17.13 -21.06 -16.83
N ALA A 70 16.07 -20.87 -16.05
CA ALA A 70 15.78 -19.59 -15.45
C ALA A 70 17.01 -19.13 -14.66
N SER A 71 17.44 -17.88 -14.82
CA SER A 71 18.50 -17.30 -13.98
C SER A 71 18.17 -17.54 -12.50
N PRO A 72 19.12 -18.05 -11.68
CA PRO A 72 18.81 -18.60 -10.36
C PRO A 72 18.69 -17.50 -9.33
N GLY A 73 17.56 -16.78 -9.33
CA GLY A 73 17.10 -16.13 -8.11
C GLY A 73 16.68 -17.23 -7.13
N THR A 74 17.44 -17.45 -6.05
CA THR A 74 17.07 -18.44 -5.04
C THR A 74 15.76 -18.02 -4.39
N CYS A 75 14.69 -18.76 -4.68
CA CYS A 75 13.40 -18.57 -4.02
C CYS A 75 13.52 -19.05 -2.58
N VAL A 76 13.16 -18.20 -1.62
CA VAL A 76 13.29 -18.57 -0.21
C VAL A 76 12.07 -19.32 0.30
N GLY A 77 12.29 -20.50 0.87
CA GLY A 77 11.31 -21.20 1.69
C GLY A 77 11.22 -20.64 3.12
N PRO A 78 10.13 -20.89 3.86
CA PRO A 78 9.92 -20.33 5.19
C PRO A 78 11.10 -20.66 6.13
N GLY A 79 11.81 -19.63 6.61
CA GLY A 79 12.85 -19.74 7.65
C GLY A 79 14.28 -19.37 7.23
N THR A 80 14.58 -19.16 5.94
CA THR A 80 15.94 -18.79 5.50
C THR A 80 16.16 -17.27 5.61
N ARG A 81 17.38 -16.85 5.99
CA ARG A 81 17.75 -15.43 5.98
C ARG A 81 17.77 -14.91 4.55
N VAL A 82 17.13 -13.76 4.31
CA VAL A 82 17.11 -13.10 2.99
C VAL A 82 18.43 -12.34 2.82
N GLY A 83 19.21 -12.70 1.81
CA GLY A 83 20.45 -12.01 1.43
C GLY A 83 20.25 -11.09 0.21
N PRO A 84 21.27 -10.30 -0.16
CA PRO A 84 21.27 -9.57 -1.42
C PRO A 84 21.13 -10.54 -2.60
N GLY A 85 20.25 -10.23 -3.57
CA GLY A 85 19.98 -11.05 -4.76
C GLY A 85 18.91 -12.14 -4.60
N THR A 86 18.34 -12.29 -3.40
CA THR A 86 17.33 -13.30 -3.09
C THR A 86 15.90 -12.84 -3.46
N SER A 87 15.13 -13.66 -4.17
CA SER A 87 13.71 -13.41 -4.46
C SER A 87 12.83 -14.16 -3.47
N VAL A 88 11.72 -13.55 -3.06
CA VAL A 88 10.79 -14.18 -2.11
C VAL A 88 9.56 -14.69 -2.85
N GLY A 89 8.91 -15.73 -2.32
CA GLY A 89 7.69 -16.33 -2.89
C GLY A 89 6.61 -15.29 -3.23
N PRO A 90 5.53 -15.68 -3.94
CA PRO A 90 4.63 -14.77 -4.65
C PRO A 90 4.26 -13.53 -3.82
N PRO A 91 4.24 -12.34 -4.45
CA PRO A 91 4.05 -11.08 -3.75
C PRO A 91 2.79 -11.13 -2.89
N GLY A 92 2.90 -10.71 -1.64
CA GLY A 92 1.78 -10.72 -0.71
C GLY A 92 1.38 -12.12 -0.21
N SER A 93 2.29 -13.08 -0.09
CA SER A 93 2.01 -14.29 0.71
C SER A 93 2.25 -14.03 2.21
N ALA A 94 1.42 -14.61 3.08
CA ALA A 94 1.55 -14.47 4.53
C ALA A 94 2.91 -15.00 5.05
N GLY A 95 3.39 -16.13 4.52
CA GLY A 95 4.70 -16.70 4.87
C GLY A 95 5.84 -15.77 4.50
N THR A 96 5.83 -15.25 3.26
CA THR A 96 6.79 -14.25 2.76
C THR A 96 6.83 -13.03 3.66
N LEU A 97 5.67 -12.45 3.99
CA LEU A 97 5.60 -11.25 4.83
C LEU A 97 6.09 -11.51 6.25
N ARG A 98 5.74 -12.65 6.87
CA ARG A 98 6.26 -13.02 8.19
C ARG A 98 7.77 -13.10 8.20
N GLN A 99 8.35 -13.71 7.18
CA GLN A 99 9.80 -13.89 7.08
C GLN A 99 10.52 -12.55 6.85
N LEU A 100 10.02 -11.73 5.93
CA LEU A 100 10.62 -10.44 5.60
C LEU A 100 10.50 -9.43 6.75
N LEU A 101 9.33 -9.36 7.39
CA LEU A 101 9.04 -8.30 8.36
C LEU A 101 9.37 -8.72 9.79
N GLY A 102 9.23 -10.01 10.13
CA GLY A 102 9.41 -10.53 11.48
C GLY A 102 10.65 -10.03 12.21
N PRO A 103 11.85 -10.01 11.58
CA PRO A 103 13.07 -9.48 12.20
C PRO A 103 13.02 -7.98 12.54
N HIS A 104 12.18 -7.21 11.85
CA HIS A 104 12.07 -5.76 12.02
C HIS A 104 10.93 -5.35 12.96
N LEU A 105 9.97 -6.23 13.25
CA LEU A 105 8.80 -5.86 14.04
C LEU A 105 9.08 -5.95 15.56
N PRO A 106 8.69 -4.94 16.35
CA PRO A 106 8.78 -5.02 17.79
C PRO A 106 7.91 -6.14 18.34
N ARG A 107 8.45 -6.90 19.30
CA ARG A 107 7.72 -7.98 19.98
C ARG A 107 6.48 -7.40 20.68
N SER A 108 5.36 -8.12 20.60
CA SER A 108 4.12 -7.83 21.34
C SER A 108 3.33 -6.57 20.93
N THR A 109 3.51 -6.09 19.70
CA THR A 109 2.77 -4.91 19.18
C THR A 109 1.98 -5.25 17.92
N ARG A 110 0.88 -4.51 17.67
CA ARG A 110 -0.01 -4.70 16.52
C ARG A 110 0.00 -3.45 15.63
N PRO A 111 0.61 -3.48 14.44
CA PRO A 111 0.73 -2.29 13.60
C PRO A 111 -0.61 -1.87 13.00
N LEU A 112 -0.77 -0.57 12.75
CA LEU A 112 -1.69 -0.11 11.70
C LEU A 112 -0.98 -0.30 10.36
N VAL A 113 -1.60 -1.02 9.42
CA VAL A 113 -1.01 -1.31 8.11
C VAL A 113 -1.72 -0.51 7.03
N ILE A 114 -0.97 0.21 6.20
CA ILE A 114 -1.48 0.75 4.93
C ILE A 114 -0.86 -0.07 3.79
N VAL A 115 -1.69 -0.61 2.91
CA VAL A 115 -1.25 -1.36 1.72
C VAL A 115 -1.64 -0.56 0.47
N THR A 116 -0.67 -0.32 -0.42
CA THR A 116 -0.95 0.24 -1.74
C THR A 116 -1.54 -0.83 -2.64
N ALA A 117 -2.55 -0.46 -3.42
CA ALA A 117 -3.20 -1.35 -4.36
C ALA A 117 -3.33 -0.69 -5.74
N PRO A 118 -3.09 -1.44 -6.83
CA PRO A 118 -3.56 -1.07 -8.15
C PRO A 118 -5.07 -0.83 -8.14
N VAL A 119 -5.56 0.15 -8.91
CA VAL A 119 -6.98 0.57 -8.85
C VAL A 119 -7.91 -0.53 -9.34
N LEU A 120 -7.57 -1.18 -10.45
CA LEU A 120 -8.44 -2.12 -11.15
C LEU A 120 -8.40 -3.56 -10.58
N ASP A 121 -7.64 -3.82 -9.51
CA ASP A 121 -7.61 -5.16 -8.91
C ASP A 121 -8.82 -5.45 -7.98
N GLY A 122 -9.58 -4.41 -7.61
CA GLY A 122 -10.83 -4.52 -6.86
C GLY A 122 -10.76 -5.27 -5.53
N ILE A 123 -11.84 -5.98 -5.20
CA ILE A 123 -12.02 -6.69 -3.92
C ILE A 123 -11.03 -7.85 -3.77
N ALA A 124 -10.71 -8.55 -4.87
CA ALA A 124 -9.83 -9.72 -4.82
C ALA A 124 -8.43 -9.37 -4.28
N HIS A 125 -7.86 -8.24 -4.71
CA HIS A 125 -6.59 -7.76 -4.15
C HIS A 125 -6.72 -7.36 -2.69
N ARG A 126 -7.77 -6.64 -2.30
CA ARG A 126 -8.00 -6.28 -0.89
C ARG A 126 -8.07 -7.52 0.00
N THR A 127 -8.79 -8.55 -0.42
CA THR A 127 -8.90 -9.82 0.31
C THR A 127 -7.55 -10.52 0.42
N ARG A 128 -6.79 -10.63 -0.69
CA ARG A 128 -5.44 -11.22 -0.67
C ARG A 128 -4.49 -10.44 0.21
N ALA A 129 -4.43 -9.12 0.06
CA ALA A 129 -3.59 -8.23 0.87
C ALA A 129 -3.94 -8.37 2.36
N ARG A 130 -5.23 -8.40 2.71
CA ARG A 130 -5.67 -8.57 4.10
C ARG A 130 -5.27 -9.93 4.67
N ALA A 131 -5.48 -11.01 3.92
CA ALA A 131 -5.06 -12.36 4.32
C ALA A 131 -3.53 -12.44 4.49
N ALA A 132 -2.77 -11.78 3.61
CA ALA A 132 -1.32 -11.74 3.66
C ALA A 132 -0.80 -11.07 4.94
N VAL A 133 -1.35 -9.90 5.27
CA VAL A 133 -0.86 -9.09 6.40
C VAL A 133 -1.40 -9.56 7.74
N ASP A 134 -2.44 -10.40 7.78
CA ASP A 134 -3.04 -10.91 9.02
C ASP A 134 -2.03 -11.66 9.90
N VAL A 135 -1.01 -12.24 9.26
CA VAL A 135 0.15 -12.89 9.88
C VAL A 135 0.91 -11.98 10.86
N LEU A 136 0.85 -10.65 10.64
CA LEU A 136 1.45 -9.60 11.46
C LEU A 136 0.53 -9.15 12.61
N ARG A 137 -0.68 -9.72 12.69
CA ARG A 137 -1.74 -9.39 13.66
C ARG A 137 -2.03 -7.89 13.73
N PRO A 138 -2.27 -7.21 12.59
CA PRO A 138 -2.46 -5.76 12.58
C PRO A 138 -3.69 -5.34 13.37
N ARG A 139 -3.65 -4.15 13.99
CA ARG A 139 -4.83 -3.56 14.65
C ARG A 139 -5.83 -2.97 13.64
N GLY A 140 -5.38 -2.72 12.43
CA GLY A 140 -6.19 -2.25 11.30
C GLY A 140 -5.40 -2.35 10.00
N VAL A 141 -6.11 -2.53 8.89
CA VAL A 141 -5.52 -2.53 7.54
C VAL A 141 -6.32 -1.57 6.69
N LEU A 142 -5.65 -0.58 6.12
CA LEU A 142 -6.21 0.36 5.15
C LEU A 142 -5.62 0.06 3.79
N THR A 143 -6.47 0.01 2.78
CA THR A 143 -6.01 -0.10 1.38
C THR A 143 -6.16 1.27 0.74
N VAL A 144 -5.11 1.73 0.07
CA VAL A 144 -5.11 3.00 -0.67
C VAL A 144 -4.65 2.73 -2.09
N SER A 145 -5.18 3.44 -3.08
CA SER A 145 -4.68 3.29 -4.45
C SER A 145 -3.21 3.70 -4.54
N SER A 146 -2.44 2.99 -5.37
CA SER A 146 -1.06 3.35 -5.68
C SER A 146 -0.99 4.78 -6.22
N ALA A 147 -1.92 5.16 -7.11
CA ALA A 147 -2.03 6.50 -7.67
C ALA A 147 -2.17 7.60 -6.60
N ARG A 148 -3.09 7.44 -5.64
CA ARG A 148 -3.24 8.41 -4.54
C ARG A 148 -1.99 8.48 -3.68
N SER A 149 -1.36 7.33 -3.43
CA SER A 149 -0.11 7.28 -2.67
C SER A 149 1.01 8.00 -3.41
N ILE A 150 1.16 7.78 -4.72
CA ILE A 150 2.12 8.48 -5.58
C ILE A 150 1.89 9.99 -5.54
N ALA A 151 0.65 10.45 -5.67
CA ALA A 151 0.32 11.87 -5.60
C ALA A 151 0.72 12.49 -4.25
N VAL A 152 0.46 11.79 -3.14
CA VAL A 152 0.92 12.21 -1.80
C VAL A 152 2.43 12.23 -1.69
N ALA A 153 3.14 11.26 -2.28
CA ALA A 153 4.60 11.22 -2.26
C ALA A 153 5.25 12.34 -3.08
N ALA A 154 4.53 12.83 -4.10
CA ALA A 154 4.92 13.96 -4.95
C ALA A 154 4.52 15.33 -4.36
N ASP A 155 3.87 15.36 -3.19
CA ASP A 155 3.29 16.58 -2.60
C ASP A 155 2.34 17.30 -3.57
N ALA A 156 1.57 16.52 -4.33
CA ALA A 156 0.67 17.05 -5.35
C ALA A 156 -0.60 17.65 -4.73
N ASP A 157 -1.07 18.75 -5.31
CA ASP A 157 -2.36 19.35 -4.96
C ASP A 157 -3.53 18.45 -5.42
N LEU A 158 -4.10 17.75 -4.45
CA LEU A 158 -5.24 16.84 -4.62
C LEU A 158 -6.60 17.56 -4.68
N ALA A 159 -6.67 18.87 -4.50
CA ALA A 159 -7.95 19.60 -4.56
C ALA A 159 -8.52 19.62 -5.99
N GLY A 160 -7.67 19.72 -7.01
CA GLY A 160 -8.06 19.66 -8.41
C GLY A 160 -7.85 18.30 -9.07
N PRO A 161 -8.29 18.13 -10.33
CA PRO A 161 -8.12 16.89 -11.09
C PRO A 161 -6.66 16.61 -11.46
N LEU A 162 -6.17 15.40 -11.22
CA LEU A 162 -4.76 15.03 -11.35
C LEU A 162 -4.61 13.69 -12.06
N LEU A 163 -3.79 13.64 -13.10
CA LEU A 163 -3.43 12.40 -13.78
C LEU A 163 -2.14 11.82 -13.20
N VAL A 164 -2.20 10.55 -12.84
CA VAL A 164 -1.05 9.76 -12.37
C VAL A 164 -0.86 8.57 -13.29
N VAL A 165 0.35 8.42 -13.81
CA VAL A 165 0.81 7.29 -14.62
C VAL A 165 1.83 6.49 -13.80
N ASP A 166 1.49 5.25 -13.47
CA ASP A 166 2.38 4.31 -12.77
C ASP A 166 2.85 3.24 -13.76
N ILE A 167 4.13 3.29 -14.13
CA ILE A 167 4.75 2.33 -15.05
C ILE A 167 5.46 1.26 -14.22
N GLY A 168 4.75 0.18 -13.93
CA GLY A 168 5.24 -0.99 -13.22
C GLY A 168 5.98 -1.98 -14.11
N ALA A 169 6.35 -3.11 -13.50
CA ALA A 169 7.03 -4.18 -14.23
C ALA A 169 6.08 -4.97 -15.15
N GLN A 170 4.87 -5.28 -14.68
CA GLN A 170 3.90 -6.07 -15.46
C GLN A 170 2.76 -5.22 -16.04
N PHE A 171 2.52 -4.06 -15.44
CA PHE A 171 1.35 -3.23 -15.74
C PHE A 171 1.76 -1.78 -15.82
N THR A 172 1.08 -1.05 -16.70
CA THR A 172 1.07 0.41 -16.74
C THR A 172 -0.34 0.86 -16.44
N GLU A 173 -0.51 1.70 -15.42
CA GLU A 173 -1.81 2.24 -15.01
C GLU A 173 -1.84 3.76 -15.20
N VAL A 174 -2.95 4.25 -15.72
CA VAL A 174 -3.26 5.68 -15.82
C VAL A 174 -4.49 5.93 -14.98
N VAL A 175 -4.40 6.83 -14.01
CA VAL A 175 -5.47 7.09 -13.05
C VAL A 175 -5.74 8.59 -12.99
N LEU A 176 -7.00 8.96 -13.21
CA LEU A 176 -7.50 10.30 -12.94
C LEU A 176 -7.99 10.35 -11.49
N LEU A 177 -7.40 11.25 -10.71
CA LEU A 177 -7.85 11.59 -9.37
C LEU A 177 -8.64 12.90 -9.43
N CYS A 178 -9.74 12.99 -8.69
CA CYS A 178 -10.48 14.23 -8.45
C CYS A 178 -10.75 14.33 -6.94
N GLU A 179 -10.36 15.44 -6.31
CA GLU A 179 -10.45 15.62 -4.85
C GLU A 179 -9.79 14.46 -4.06
N GLY A 180 -8.73 13.89 -4.62
CA GLY A 180 -8.01 12.74 -4.07
C GLY A 180 -8.74 11.39 -4.15
N ALA A 181 -9.95 11.33 -4.71
CA ALA A 181 -10.66 10.11 -5.06
C ALA A 181 -10.35 9.67 -6.50
N VAL A 182 -10.51 8.39 -6.81
CA VAL A 182 -10.37 7.88 -8.18
C VAL A 182 -11.63 8.22 -8.96
N ALA A 183 -11.48 8.97 -10.07
CA ALA A 183 -12.56 9.32 -10.98
C ALA A 183 -12.61 8.40 -12.21
N ASP A 184 -11.44 8.05 -12.76
CA ASP A 184 -11.29 7.06 -13.84
C ASP A 184 -9.93 6.35 -13.71
N ALA A 185 -9.82 5.13 -14.24
CA ALA A 185 -8.58 4.38 -14.30
C ALA A 185 -8.54 3.44 -15.52
N ARG A 186 -7.38 3.43 -16.18
CA ARG A 186 -7.05 2.53 -17.30
C ARG A 186 -5.81 1.73 -16.97
N ARG A 187 -5.72 0.51 -17.49
CA ARG A 187 -4.55 -0.35 -17.35
C ARG A 187 -4.24 -1.06 -18.65
N ALA A 188 -2.94 -1.16 -18.95
CA ALA A 188 -2.41 -2.10 -19.90
C ALA A 188 -1.56 -3.17 -19.18
N THR A 189 -1.65 -4.42 -19.65
CA THR A 189 -0.73 -5.52 -19.28
C THR A 189 0.59 -5.37 -20.05
N LEU A 190 1.22 -4.21 -19.90
CA LEU A 190 2.48 -3.83 -20.49
C LEU A 190 3.28 -3.08 -19.44
N GLY A 191 4.52 -3.49 -19.19
CA GLY A 191 5.41 -2.85 -18.24
C GLY A 191 6.87 -3.12 -18.59
N ILE A 192 7.79 -2.66 -17.73
CA ILE A 192 9.23 -2.78 -18.02
C ILE A 192 9.81 -4.20 -17.85
N GLY A 193 9.03 -5.12 -17.29
CA GLY A 193 9.41 -6.52 -17.06
C GLY A 193 8.59 -7.49 -17.90
N ASP A 194 8.06 -7.02 -19.03
CA ASP A 194 7.42 -7.86 -20.05
C ASP A 194 8.32 -9.08 -20.35
N PRO A 195 7.84 -10.33 -20.20
CA PRO A 195 8.64 -11.56 -20.31
C PRO A 195 9.47 -11.69 -21.59
N ASP A 196 9.06 -11.03 -22.68
CA ASP A 196 9.79 -11.04 -23.94
C ASP A 196 10.94 -10.00 -23.98
N GLY A 197 11.04 -9.11 -23.00
CA GLY A 197 12.09 -8.08 -22.92
C GLY A 197 12.03 -7.03 -24.04
N THR A 198 10.95 -7.00 -24.82
CA THR A 198 10.81 -6.28 -26.08
C THR A 198 9.98 -5.01 -26.00
N ALA A 199 9.28 -4.74 -24.89
CA ALA A 199 8.48 -3.51 -24.74
C ALA A 199 9.39 -2.27 -24.85
N ALA A 200 9.48 -1.75 -26.07
CA ALA A 200 10.27 -0.58 -26.36
C ALA A 200 9.72 0.60 -25.56
N PRO A 201 10.57 1.50 -25.04
CA PRO A 201 10.11 2.71 -24.36
C PRO A 201 9.01 3.48 -25.13
N GLY A 202 9.11 3.52 -26.47
CA GLY A 202 8.10 4.09 -27.35
C GLY A 202 6.74 3.39 -27.26
N GLN A 203 6.68 2.06 -27.24
CA GLN A 203 5.44 1.30 -27.15
C GLN A 203 4.71 1.54 -25.82
N ILE A 204 5.46 1.66 -24.71
CA ILE A 204 4.87 2.04 -23.41
C ILE A 204 4.28 3.44 -23.49
N ALA A 205 5.00 4.40 -24.08
CA ALA A 205 4.53 5.77 -24.24
C ALA A 205 3.30 5.87 -25.16
N GLU A 206 3.26 5.12 -26.26
CA GLU A 206 2.10 5.00 -27.15
C GLU A 206 0.90 4.43 -26.43
N THR A 207 1.10 3.39 -25.61
CA THR A 207 0.04 2.76 -24.82
C THR A 207 -0.54 3.74 -23.79
N VAL A 208 0.31 4.51 -23.11
CA VAL A 208 -0.12 5.58 -22.20
C VAL A 208 -0.89 6.66 -22.95
N SER A 209 -0.39 7.10 -24.11
CA SER A 209 -1.04 8.12 -24.94
C SER A 209 -2.41 7.66 -25.44
N SER A 210 -2.54 6.38 -25.82
CA SER A 210 -3.81 5.76 -26.20
C SER A 210 -4.80 5.73 -25.05
N MET A 211 -4.39 5.30 -23.85
CA MET A 211 -5.24 5.33 -22.65
C MET A 211 -5.70 6.75 -22.32
N LEU A 212 -4.80 7.74 -22.36
CA LEU A 212 -5.16 9.15 -22.12
C LEU A 212 -6.13 9.70 -23.17
N THR A 213 -5.92 9.36 -24.44
CA THR A 213 -6.82 9.74 -25.53
C THR A 213 -8.21 9.14 -25.33
N ALA A 214 -8.29 7.87 -24.91
CA ALA A 214 -9.56 7.22 -24.59
C ALA A 214 -10.26 7.92 -23.41
N MET A 215 -9.53 8.23 -22.33
CA MET A 215 -10.08 8.99 -21.20
C MET A 215 -10.64 10.34 -21.64
N VAL A 216 -9.92 11.10 -22.46
CA VAL A 216 -10.41 12.39 -22.99
C VAL A 216 -11.67 12.22 -23.84
N ARG A 217 -11.75 11.17 -24.66
CA ARG A 217 -12.93 10.91 -25.52
C ARG A 217 -14.16 10.47 -24.74
N GLU A 218 -13.96 9.77 -23.63
CA GLU A 218 -15.03 9.20 -22.80
C GLU A 218 -15.43 10.13 -21.65
N ASP A 219 -14.63 11.16 -21.36
CA ASP A 219 -14.94 12.16 -20.35
C ASP A 219 -16.05 13.11 -20.83
N HIS A 220 -17.21 13.03 -20.18
CA HIS A 220 -18.33 13.95 -20.39
C HIS A 220 -18.23 15.23 -19.56
N THR A 221 -17.12 15.42 -18.84
CA THR A 221 -16.78 16.60 -18.05
C THR A 221 -15.51 17.28 -18.61
N SER A 222 -14.86 18.16 -17.83
CA SER A 222 -13.55 18.72 -18.15
C SER A 222 -12.39 18.08 -17.39
N LEU A 223 -12.65 17.13 -16.48
CA LEU A 223 -11.67 16.68 -15.48
C LEU A 223 -10.38 16.12 -16.10
N THR A 224 -10.49 15.33 -17.16
CA THR A 224 -9.34 14.71 -17.83
C THR A 224 -8.50 15.74 -18.55
N VAL A 225 -9.14 16.68 -19.27
CA VAL A 225 -8.46 17.76 -19.98
C VAL A 225 -7.80 18.72 -18.98
N ASP A 226 -8.49 19.09 -17.91
CA ASP A 226 -7.96 19.94 -16.84
C ASP A 226 -6.75 19.28 -16.17
N ALA A 227 -6.80 17.97 -15.91
CA ALA A 227 -5.68 17.22 -15.37
C ALA A 227 -4.47 17.16 -16.34
N LEU A 228 -4.72 17.00 -17.65
CA LEU A 228 -3.68 17.02 -18.67
C LEU A 228 -2.97 18.37 -18.73
N LEU A 229 -3.74 19.47 -18.68
CA LEU A 229 -3.20 20.84 -18.68
C LEU A 229 -2.43 21.15 -17.39
N ARG A 230 -2.88 20.64 -16.24
CA ARG A 230 -2.14 20.74 -14.97
C ARG A 230 -0.84 19.95 -15.01
N GLY A 231 -0.76 18.90 -15.83
CA GLY A 231 0.41 18.08 -16.08
C GLY A 231 0.40 16.72 -15.38
N VAL A 232 0.81 15.70 -16.11
CA VAL A 232 0.78 14.29 -15.71
C VAL A 232 1.91 13.96 -14.74
N LEU A 233 1.61 13.29 -13.62
CA LEU A 233 2.63 12.69 -12.74
C LEU A 233 3.05 11.31 -13.24
N LEU A 234 4.36 11.07 -13.31
CA LEU A 234 4.92 9.82 -13.79
C LEU A 234 5.72 9.13 -12.69
N ALA A 235 5.35 7.89 -12.37
CA ALA A 235 5.94 7.10 -11.30
C ALA A 235 6.14 5.63 -11.72
N GLY A 236 6.56 4.79 -10.75
CA GLY A 236 6.88 3.39 -10.99
C GLY A 236 8.32 3.16 -11.41
N GLY A 237 8.66 1.90 -11.66
CA GLY A 237 10.01 1.51 -12.09
C GLY A 237 10.35 2.04 -13.49
N GLY A 238 9.37 2.10 -14.39
CA GLY A 238 9.58 2.55 -15.76
C GLY A 238 9.92 4.04 -15.88
N ALA A 239 9.48 4.86 -14.93
CA ALA A 239 9.85 6.28 -14.88
C ALA A 239 11.35 6.52 -14.62
N LEU A 240 12.13 5.48 -14.27
CA LEU A 240 13.60 5.56 -14.18
C LEU A 240 14.28 5.50 -15.55
N ARG A 241 13.59 5.06 -16.60
CA ARG A 241 14.12 4.95 -17.96
C ARG A 241 13.89 6.28 -18.68
N PRO A 242 14.93 7.09 -18.95
CA PRO A 242 14.76 8.46 -19.47
C PRO A 242 14.10 8.49 -20.86
N GLU A 243 14.16 7.40 -21.62
CA GLU A 243 13.52 7.27 -22.92
C GLU A 243 11.99 7.34 -22.81
N ILE A 244 11.40 6.82 -21.72
CA ILE A 244 9.94 6.77 -21.56
C ILE A 244 9.34 8.19 -21.36
N PRO A 245 9.79 9.00 -20.37
CA PRO A 245 9.34 10.39 -20.26
C PRO A 245 9.62 11.21 -21.52
N HIS A 246 10.73 10.94 -22.21
CA HIS A 246 11.07 11.62 -23.45
C HIS A 246 10.02 11.36 -24.55
N HIS A 247 9.68 10.09 -24.80
CA HIS A 247 8.63 9.73 -25.76
C HIS A 247 7.25 10.26 -25.40
N LEU A 248 6.96 10.45 -24.11
CA LEU A 248 5.70 11.04 -23.64
C LEU A 248 5.63 12.57 -23.82
N THR A 249 6.75 13.26 -24.08
CA THR A 249 6.74 14.72 -24.15
C THR A 249 6.02 15.25 -25.40
N GLY A 250 6.11 14.53 -26.53
CA GLY A 250 5.44 14.94 -27.79
C GLY A 250 3.92 14.79 -27.77
N PRO A 251 3.36 13.63 -27.34
CA PRO A 251 1.91 13.40 -27.32
C PRO A 251 1.14 14.18 -26.25
N LEU A 252 1.82 14.66 -25.19
CA LEU A 252 1.17 15.34 -24.07
C LEU A 252 1.20 16.87 -24.25
N PRO A 253 0.17 17.59 -23.79
CA PRO A 253 0.15 19.06 -23.87
C PRO A 253 1.21 19.72 -22.97
N THR A 254 1.64 19.02 -21.92
CA THR A 254 2.76 19.43 -21.06
C THR A 254 3.69 18.23 -20.82
N PRO A 255 5.01 18.45 -20.70
CA PRO A 255 5.93 17.37 -20.36
C PRO A 255 5.52 16.65 -19.06
N PRO A 256 5.64 15.32 -18.99
CA PRO A 256 5.30 14.58 -17.79
C PRO A 256 6.25 14.93 -16.64
N ARG A 257 5.70 15.08 -15.43
CA ARG A 257 6.47 15.34 -14.20
C ARG A 257 6.85 14.02 -13.54
N VAL A 258 8.12 13.65 -13.66
CA VAL A 258 8.65 12.45 -12.98
C VAL A 258 8.72 12.68 -11.48
N VAL A 259 8.09 11.79 -10.71
CA VAL A 259 8.07 11.86 -9.25
C VAL A 259 9.47 11.53 -8.69
N PRO A 260 9.99 12.25 -7.68
CA PRO A 260 11.29 11.93 -7.06
C PRO A 260 11.34 10.50 -6.52
N SER A 261 12.38 9.75 -6.90
CA SER A 261 12.54 8.31 -6.61
C SER A 261 11.27 7.51 -7.00
N PRO A 262 10.88 7.51 -8.28
CA PRO A 262 9.54 7.14 -8.71
C PRO A 262 9.17 5.68 -8.38
N HIS A 263 10.17 4.79 -8.38
CA HIS A 263 10.01 3.37 -8.04
C HIS A 263 9.62 3.11 -6.58
N THR A 264 9.76 4.09 -5.67
CA THR A 264 9.34 3.98 -4.24
C THR A 264 8.23 4.95 -3.88
N ALA A 265 7.71 5.71 -4.83
CA ALA A 265 6.70 6.75 -4.59
C ALA A 265 5.46 6.19 -3.89
N ALA A 266 4.92 5.05 -4.36
CA ALA A 266 3.74 4.43 -3.76
C ALA A 266 3.94 4.12 -2.25
N VAL A 267 5.00 3.40 -1.88
CA VAL A 267 5.25 3.05 -0.46
C VAL A 267 5.55 4.27 0.40
N ARG A 268 6.26 5.28 -0.15
CA ARG A 268 6.53 6.55 0.55
C ARG A 268 5.25 7.35 0.80
N GLY A 269 4.36 7.40 -0.18
CA GLY A 269 3.05 8.02 -0.05
C GLY A 269 2.17 7.35 0.99
N ALA A 270 2.12 6.02 0.96
CA ALA A 270 1.43 5.23 1.98
C ALA A 270 2.03 5.47 3.37
N ALA A 271 3.35 5.61 3.50
CA ALA A 271 3.99 5.98 4.76
C ALA A 271 3.60 7.39 5.23
N THR A 272 3.44 8.35 4.33
CA THR A 272 2.93 9.69 4.66
C THR A 272 1.47 9.62 5.13
N LEU A 273 0.60 8.91 4.40
CA LEU A 273 -0.80 8.70 4.80
C LEU A 273 -0.93 8.01 6.14
N LEU A 274 -0.03 7.07 6.43
CA LEU A 274 0.02 6.36 7.71
C LEU A 274 0.32 7.31 8.87
N ARG A 275 1.19 8.32 8.67
CA ARG A 275 1.42 9.37 9.66
C ARG A 275 0.13 10.17 9.91
N SER A 276 -0.57 10.57 8.84
CA SER A 276 -1.82 11.33 8.95
C SER A 276 -2.94 10.54 9.64
N ALA A 277 -3.07 9.24 9.32
CA ALA A 277 -4.03 8.35 9.97
C ALA A 277 -3.75 8.19 11.46
N HIS A 278 -2.47 8.28 11.85
CA HIS A 278 -2.05 8.21 13.23
C HIS A 278 -2.32 9.49 14.03
N THR A 279 -2.33 10.65 13.37
CA THR A 279 -2.65 11.94 13.99
C THR A 279 -4.14 12.28 13.95
N HIS A 280 -4.97 11.41 13.36
CA HIS A 280 -6.40 11.66 13.23
C HIS A 280 -7.11 11.54 14.60
N PRO A 281 -7.97 12.48 15.01
CA PRO A 281 -8.64 12.49 16.32
C PRO A 281 -9.38 11.17 16.64
N SER A 282 -10.00 10.55 15.64
CA SER A 282 -10.71 9.26 15.73
C SER A 282 -9.82 8.04 16.03
N SER A 283 -8.49 8.20 16.02
CA SER A 283 -7.52 7.17 16.42
C SER A 283 -7.21 7.19 17.92
N THR A 284 -7.73 8.18 18.66
CA THR A 284 -7.70 8.23 20.12
C THR A 284 -8.82 7.34 20.65
N PRO A 285 -8.55 6.30 21.47
CA PRO A 285 -9.62 5.55 22.10
C PRO A 285 -10.45 6.51 22.97
N SER A 286 -11.74 6.63 22.68
CA SER A 286 -12.68 7.33 23.55
C SER A 286 -12.62 6.72 24.96
N PRO A 287 -12.60 7.51 26.05
CA PRO A 287 -12.79 6.95 27.38
C PRO A 287 -14.17 6.30 27.38
N SER A 288 -14.23 4.98 27.51
CA SER A 288 -15.49 4.26 27.59
C SER A 288 -16.28 4.79 28.78
N LEU A 289 -17.39 5.48 28.53
CA LEU A 289 -18.43 5.66 29.52
C LEU A 289 -18.93 4.27 29.91
N SER A 290 -18.58 3.86 31.13
CA SER A 290 -19.13 2.66 31.75
C SER A 290 -20.61 2.91 32.02
N VAL A 291 -21.47 2.50 31.09
CA VAL A 291 -22.88 2.33 31.39
C VAL A 291 -22.97 1.13 32.32
N GLY A 292 -23.09 1.41 33.62
CA GLY A 292 -23.30 0.41 34.65
C GLY A 292 -24.57 -0.36 34.35
N CYS A 293 -24.42 -1.65 34.03
CA CYS A 293 -25.54 -2.57 33.95
C CYS A 293 -26.06 -2.80 35.39
N PRO A 294 -27.33 -2.51 35.72
CA PRO A 294 -27.82 -2.74 37.08
C PRO A 294 -27.84 -4.24 37.36
N ARG A 295 -27.16 -4.65 38.43
CA ARG A 295 -27.18 -6.02 38.93
C ARG A 295 -28.62 -6.37 39.34
N LEU A 296 -29.24 -7.31 38.63
CA LEU A 296 -30.46 -7.97 39.09
C LEU A 296 -30.17 -8.65 40.44
N GLY A 297 -30.79 -8.13 41.50
CA GLY A 297 -30.69 -8.68 42.84
C GLY A 297 -31.30 -10.08 42.93
N ARG A 298 -30.60 -11.00 43.59
CA ARG A 298 -31.17 -12.29 44.00
C ARG A 298 -32.22 -12.02 45.09
N PRO A 299 -33.44 -12.58 45.02
CA PRO A 299 -34.39 -12.43 46.11
C PRO A 299 -33.89 -13.22 47.33
N GLY A 300 -33.76 -12.53 48.46
CA GLY A 300 -33.51 -13.13 49.76
C GLY A 300 -34.75 -13.87 50.23
N GLY A 301 -34.61 -15.16 50.50
CA GLY A 301 -35.60 -15.93 51.25
C GLY A 301 -35.41 -15.70 52.74
N SER A 302 -36.37 -15.04 53.38
CA SER A 302 -36.58 -15.11 54.82
C SER A 302 -37.99 -15.63 55.07
N GLY A 303 -38.09 -16.81 55.68
CA GLY A 303 -39.36 -17.41 56.06
C GLY A 303 -40.05 -16.70 57.22
N ARG A 304 -41.34 -17.01 57.38
CA ARG A 304 -42.10 -17.06 58.65
C ARG A 304 -43.40 -17.85 58.38
N GLY A 305 -43.68 -18.81 59.26
CA GLY A 305 -44.75 -19.80 59.19
C GLY A 305 -44.27 -21.04 59.91
#